data_AF-A0A9D2P2R2-F1
#
_entry.id   AF-A0A9D2P2R2-F1
#
_cell.length_a   1.000
_cell.length_b   1.000
_cell.length_c   1.000
_cell.angle_alpha   90.00
_cell.angle_beta   90.00
_cell.angle_gamma   90.00
#
_symmetry.space_group_name_H-M   'P 1'
#
loop_
_entity.id
_entity.type
_entity.pdbx_description
1 polymer ?
#
loop_
_entity_poly.entity_id
_entity_poly.type
_entity_poly.pdbx_seq_one_letter_code
_entity_poly.pdbx_strand_id
1 'polypeptide(L)'
;FMFSLEMLEREYDMASPEGKTDFFKETARRLLAFEDELERNNYIEAVASAYKVSRESLEKLVAKTAVNSGMAKPASRPRRAEGAAKEKHREDGILTSQKALLTWMIEDEKLFGKISSYIHPDDFSPGIYRKVAELLYEQYDNGGLNPAGILNHFTEEADHREAASLFNTKIRQLKTKEEEEQALKEIILRVKSHSIDERTRELDPADMAGLQSLMGEKRKLEGLRTLHISID
;
A
#
# COMPACT_ATOMS: atom_id res chain seq x y z
N PHE A 1 2.61 -27.06 24.55
CA PHE A 1 2.29 -26.40 23.28
C PHE A 1 3.21 -26.81 22.14
N MET A 2 4.52 -26.55 22.20
CA MET A 2 5.44 -26.92 21.11
C MET A 2 5.39 -28.40 20.71
N PHE A 3 5.34 -29.31 21.69
CA PHE A 3 5.16 -30.75 21.43
C PHE A 3 3.87 -31.10 20.66
N SER A 4 2.76 -30.40 20.93
CA SER A 4 1.50 -30.65 20.19
C SER A 4 1.50 -30.03 18.80
N LEU A 5 2.36 -29.02 18.53
CA LEU A 5 2.61 -28.53 17.18
C LEU A 5 3.48 -29.50 16.37
N GLU A 6 4.49 -30.11 16.99
CA GLU A 6 5.30 -31.14 16.32
C GLU A 6 4.48 -32.37 15.91
N MET A 7 3.49 -32.75 16.72
CA MET A 7 2.54 -33.81 16.33
C MET A 7 1.59 -33.35 15.24
N LEU A 8 1.10 -32.11 15.33
CA LEU A 8 0.23 -31.52 14.31
C LEU A 8 0.92 -31.44 12.95
N GLU A 9 2.20 -31.07 12.91
CA GLU A 9 2.99 -30.95 11.69
C GLU A 9 2.97 -32.23 10.85
N ARG A 10 2.91 -33.40 11.49
CA ARG A 10 2.86 -34.70 10.82
C ARG A 10 1.56 -34.95 10.06
N GLU A 11 0.52 -34.17 10.33
CA GLU A 11 -0.77 -34.21 9.65
C GLU A 11 -0.79 -33.35 8.38
N TYR A 12 0.26 -32.56 8.12
CA TYR A 12 0.35 -31.66 6.97
C TYR A 12 1.52 -32.02 6.06
N ASP A 13 1.34 -31.82 4.76
CA ASP A 13 2.44 -31.93 3.81
C ASP A 13 3.32 -30.68 3.85
N MET A 14 4.35 -30.73 4.70
CA MET A 14 5.34 -29.66 4.85
C MET A 14 6.30 -29.54 3.66
N ALA A 15 6.19 -30.36 2.62
CA ALA A 15 6.88 -30.15 1.36
C ALA A 15 6.07 -29.27 0.39
N SER A 16 4.75 -29.22 0.55
CA SER A 16 3.85 -28.39 -0.27
C SER A 16 3.67 -26.97 0.32
N PRO A 17 3.60 -25.92 -0.52
CA PRO A 17 3.24 -24.57 -0.07
C PRO A 17 1.88 -24.50 0.63
N GLU A 18 0.90 -25.25 0.15
CA GLU A 18 -0.46 -25.31 0.68
C GLU A 18 -0.48 -25.96 2.07
N GLY A 19 0.19 -27.11 2.22
CA GLY A 19 0.31 -27.81 3.51
C GLY A 19 1.04 -26.98 4.57
N LYS A 20 2.13 -26.28 4.19
CA LYS A 20 2.78 -25.30 5.08
C LYS A 20 1.83 -24.19 5.50
N THR A 21 1.10 -23.63 4.54
CA THR A 21 0.20 -22.51 4.79
C THR A 21 -0.91 -22.93 5.76
N ASP A 22 -1.48 -24.11 5.59
CA ASP A 22 -2.55 -24.62 6.43
C ASP A 22 -2.04 -25.03 7.82
N PHE A 23 -0.84 -25.60 7.92
CA PHE A 23 -0.16 -25.83 9.19
C PHE A 23 0.00 -24.54 9.99
N PHE A 24 0.46 -23.44 9.36
CA PHE A 24 0.63 -22.16 10.06
C PHE A 24 -0.70 -21.48 10.41
N LYS A 25 -1.76 -21.65 9.60
CA LYS A 25 -3.11 -21.19 9.95
C LYS A 25 -3.64 -21.91 11.19
N GLU A 26 -3.47 -23.23 11.27
CA GLU A 26 -3.89 -24.01 12.43
C GLU A 26 -3.04 -23.68 13.67
N THR A 27 -1.73 -23.48 13.48
CA THR A 27 -0.83 -22.98 14.53
C THR A 27 -1.30 -21.63 15.07
N ALA A 28 -1.71 -20.72 14.18
CA ALA A 28 -2.26 -19.42 14.56
C ALA A 28 -3.56 -19.54 15.35
N ARG A 29 -4.47 -20.47 15.00
CA ARG A 29 -5.68 -20.74 15.80
C ARG A 29 -5.34 -21.24 17.20
N ARG A 30 -4.38 -22.16 17.34
CA ARG A 30 -3.98 -22.69 18.64
C ARG A 30 -3.25 -21.65 19.50
N LEU A 31 -2.49 -20.74 18.89
CA LEU A 31 -1.90 -19.59 19.59
C LEU A 31 -2.96 -18.63 20.14
N LEU A 32 -4.13 -18.54 19.51
CA LEU A 32 -5.25 -17.73 20.01
C LEU A 32 -5.99 -18.35 21.20
N ALA A 33 -5.77 -19.62 21.48
CA ALA A 33 -6.33 -20.28 22.67
C ALA A 33 -5.67 -19.82 23.98
N PHE A 34 -4.54 -19.12 23.92
CA PHE A 34 -3.89 -18.51 25.08
C PHE A 34 -4.53 -17.16 25.42
N GLU A 35 -5.15 -17.08 26.60
CA GLU A 35 -5.76 -15.86 27.12
C GLU A 35 -4.71 -14.82 27.54
N ASP A 36 -3.60 -15.25 28.13
CA ASP A 36 -2.50 -14.38 28.54
C ASP A 36 -1.66 -13.93 27.32
N GLU A 37 -1.58 -12.61 27.12
CA GLU A 37 -0.88 -12.03 25.97
C GLU A 37 0.64 -12.21 26.03
N LEU A 38 1.22 -12.21 27.23
CA LEU A 38 2.66 -12.42 27.42
C LEU A 38 3.00 -13.89 27.11
N GLU A 39 2.19 -14.83 27.59
CA GLU A 39 2.30 -16.25 27.28
C GLU A 39 2.17 -16.49 25.77
N ARG A 40 1.17 -15.90 25.13
CA ARG A 40 0.97 -15.97 23.67
C ARG A 40 2.17 -15.42 22.90
N ASN A 41 2.72 -14.28 23.30
CA ASN A 41 3.89 -13.67 22.65
C ASN A 41 5.15 -14.53 22.80
N ASN A 42 5.36 -15.13 23.97
CA ASN A 42 6.48 -16.05 24.20
C ASN A 42 6.38 -17.30 23.30
N TYR A 43 5.17 -17.86 23.12
CA TYR A 43 4.99 -19.00 22.22
C TYR A 43 5.07 -18.61 20.74
N ILE A 44 4.64 -17.41 20.35
CA ILE A 44 4.86 -16.88 18.99
C ILE A 44 6.36 -16.86 18.69
N GLU A 45 7.18 -16.36 19.62
CA GLU A 45 8.63 -16.31 19.45
C GLU A 45 9.25 -17.72 19.36
N ALA A 46 8.82 -18.64 20.22
CA ALA A 46 9.27 -20.03 20.20
C ALA A 46 8.91 -20.75 18.88
N VAL A 47 7.70 -20.56 18.36
CA VAL A 47 7.25 -21.12 17.07
C VAL A 47 8.00 -20.51 15.90
N ALA A 48 8.16 -19.18 15.90
CA ALA A 48 8.89 -18.47 14.84
C ALA A 48 10.33 -18.99 14.72
N SER A 49 10.99 -19.20 15.86
CA SER A 49 12.34 -19.76 15.92
C SER A 49 12.38 -21.22 15.46
N ALA A 50 11.50 -22.08 15.99
CA ALA A 50 11.49 -23.52 15.68
C ALA A 50 11.23 -23.81 14.20
N TYR A 51 10.32 -23.06 13.58
CA TYR A 51 9.91 -23.25 12.19
C TYR A 51 10.61 -22.32 11.20
N LYS A 52 11.57 -21.52 11.68
CA LYS A 52 12.35 -20.55 10.88
C LYS A 52 11.48 -19.59 10.07
N VAL A 53 10.38 -19.13 10.67
CA VAL A 53 9.51 -18.10 10.10
C VAL A 53 9.70 -16.78 10.82
N SER A 54 9.43 -15.68 10.14
CA SER A 54 9.57 -14.37 10.79
C SER A 54 8.50 -14.21 11.88
N ARG A 55 8.93 -13.73 13.04
CA ARG A 55 8.03 -13.42 14.17
C ARG A 55 6.91 -12.48 13.73
N GLU A 56 7.26 -11.42 13.00
CA GLU A 56 6.29 -10.43 12.50
C GLU A 56 5.24 -11.06 11.55
N SER A 57 5.66 -11.99 10.69
CA SER A 57 4.74 -12.71 9.80
C SER A 57 3.77 -13.59 10.59
N LEU A 58 4.26 -14.29 11.62
CA LEU A 58 3.43 -15.14 12.47
C LEU A 58 2.46 -14.31 13.33
N GLU A 59 2.91 -13.18 13.88
CA GLU A 59 2.07 -12.23 14.63
C GLU A 59 0.92 -11.70 13.77
N LYS A 60 1.21 -11.30 12.52
CA LYS A 60 0.17 -10.86 11.57
C LYS A 60 -0.83 -11.96 11.25
N LEU A 61 -0.36 -13.21 11.09
CA LEU A 61 -1.24 -14.35 10.83
C LEU A 61 -2.14 -14.65 12.02
N VAL A 62 -1.62 -14.59 13.25
CA VAL A 62 -2.39 -14.76 14.49
C VAL A 62 -3.45 -13.66 14.63
N ALA A 63 -3.07 -12.40 14.41
CA ALA A 63 -4.02 -11.28 14.43
C ALA A 63 -5.13 -11.41 13.38
N LYS A 64 -4.77 -11.80 12.14
CA LYS A 64 -5.74 -12.04 11.06
C LYS A 64 -6.68 -13.21 11.38
N THR A 65 -6.14 -14.28 11.96
CA THR A 65 -6.92 -15.46 12.36
C THR A 65 -7.89 -15.13 13.50
N ALA A 66 -7.53 -14.24 14.43
CA ALA A 66 -8.40 -13.77 15.51
C ALA A 66 -9.65 -13.04 14.99
N VAL A 67 -9.44 -12.17 14.00
CA VAL A 67 -10.51 -11.42 13.33
C VAL A 67 -11.42 -12.37 12.56
N ASN A 68 -10.86 -13.31 11.80
CA ASN A 68 -11.64 -14.24 10.98
C ASN A 68 -12.42 -15.28 11.79
N SER A 69 -11.96 -15.64 12.99
CA SER A 69 -12.59 -16.68 13.82
C SER A 69 -13.72 -16.14 14.71
N GLY A 70 -14.02 -14.84 14.66
CA GLY A 70 -15.07 -14.20 15.46
C GLY A 70 -14.84 -14.20 16.98
N MET A 71 -13.74 -14.82 17.46
CA MET A 71 -13.32 -14.85 18.86
C MET A 71 -12.81 -13.49 19.35
N ALA A 72 -12.42 -12.62 18.43
CA ALA A 72 -12.32 -11.20 18.67
C ALA A 72 -13.49 -10.51 17.95
N LYS A 73 -14.44 -9.92 18.70
CA LYS A 73 -15.03 -8.67 18.20
C LYS A 73 -13.83 -7.76 17.90
N PRO A 74 -13.76 -7.05 16.76
CA PRO A 74 -12.76 -6.00 16.63
C PRO A 74 -12.94 -5.19 17.90
N ALA A 75 -11.92 -5.17 18.77
CA ALA A 75 -12.01 -4.36 19.95
C ALA A 75 -12.33 -2.98 19.39
N SER A 76 -13.51 -2.46 19.69
CA SER A 76 -13.69 -1.03 19.72
C SER A 76 -12.74 -0.60 20.81
N ARG A 77 -11.45 -0.48 20.44
CA ARG A 77 -10.49 0.35 21.13
C ARG A 77 -11.32 1.57 21.48
N PRO A 78 -11.42 1.98 22.77
CA PRO A 78 -11.89 3.32 23.02
C PRO A 78 -11.03 4.18 22.11
N ARG A 79 -11.66 4.76 21.08
CA ARG A 79 -10.98 5.59 20.08
C ARG A 79 -10.44 6.75 20.91
N ARG A 80 -9.21 6.61 21.42
CA ARG A 80 -8.35 7.77 21.60
C ARG A 80 -8.33 8.39 20.22
N ALA A 81 -8.85 9.60 20.13
CA ALA A 81 -9.15 10.33 18.90
C ALA A 81 -7.96 10.39 17.91
N GLU A 82 -6.76 9.99 18.34
CA GLU A 82 -5.54 9.89 17.55
C GLU A 82 -5.55 8.82 16.45
N GLY A 83 -6.30 7.72 16.57
CA GLY A 83 -6.28 6.65 15.55
C GLY A 83 -7.06 6.99 14.28
N ALA A 84 -8.31 7.42 14.44
CA ALA A 84 -9.14 7.92 13.34
C ALA A 84 -8.62 9.25 12.80
N ALA A 85 -8.04 10.11 13.65
CA ALA A 85 -7.33 11.29 13.18
C ALA A 85 -6.06 10.92 12.40
N LYS A 86 -5.25 9.93 12.82
CA LYS A 86 -4.07 9.51 12.05
C LYS A 86 -4.42 8.82 10.74
N GLU A 87 -5.43 7.95 10.70
CA GLU A 87 -5.89 7.35 9.45
C GLU A 87 -6.45 8.41 8.51
N LYS A 88 -7.37 9.26 8.99
CA LYS A 88 -7.92 10.35 8.18
C LYS A 88 -6.86 11.35 7.74
N HIS A 89 -5.89 11.70 8.61
CA HIS A 89 -4.81 12.62 8.27
C HIS A 89 -3.73 11.97 7.37
N ARG A 90 -3.64 10.64 7.37
CA ARG A 90 -2.81 9.86 6.44
C ARG A 90 -3.51 9.70 5.09
N GLU A 91 -4.83 9.54 5.06
CA GLU A 91 -5.71 9.63 3.88
C GLU A 91 -5.66 11.04 3.27
N ASP A 92 -5.81 12.09 4.07
CA ASP A 92 -5.64 13.47 3.65
C ASP A 92 -4.22 13.72 3.14
N GLY A 93 -3.21 13.12 3.79
CA GLY A 93 -1.82 13.19 3.39
C GLY A 93 -1.52 12.49 2.06
N ILE A 94 -2.14 11.33 1.79
CA ILE A 94 -1.98 10.62 0.52
C ILE A 94 -2.73 11.34 -0.61
N LEU A 95 -3.95 11.84 -0.37
CA LEU A 95 -4.70 12.63 -1.35
C LEU A 95 -3.94 13.91 -1.71
N THR A 96 -3.32 14.57 -0.73
CA THR A 96 -2.44 15.72 -0.96
C THR A 96 -1.24 15.35 -1.84
N SER A 97 -0.62 14.19 -1.59
CA SER A 97 0.50 13.68 -2.38
C SER A 97 0.09 13.30 -3.81
N GLN A 98 -1.05 12.64 -3.99
CA GLN A 98 -1.60 12.31 -5.31
C GLN A 98 -1.92 13.58 -6.12
N LYS A 99 -2.57 14.56 -5.47
CA LYS A 99 -2.83 15.88 -6.05
C LYS A 99 -1.54 16.57 -6.49
N ALA A 100 -0.51 16.59 -5.66
CA ALA A 100 0.78 17.20 -6.00
C ALA A 100 1.44 16.53 -7.22
N LEU A 101 1.42 15.19 -7.31
CA LEU A 101 1.93 14.48 -8.48
C LEU A 101 1.18 14.85 -9.75
N LEU A 102 -0.16 14.87 -9.70
CA LEU A 102 -0.97 15.23 -10.87
C LEU A 102 -0.71 16.67 -11.31
N THR A 103 -0.61 17.61 -10.37
CA THR A 103 -0.25 18.99 -10.69
C THR A 103 1.14 19.08 -11.35
N TRP A 104 2.17 18.40 -10.82
CA TRP A 104 3.49 18.36 -11.47
C TRP A 104 3.45 17.76 -12.88
N MET A 105 2.70 16.69 -13.05
CA MET A 105 2.49 16.01 -14.33
C MET A 105 1.78 16.89 -15.37
N ILE A 106 0.91 17.81 -14.91
CA ILE A 106 0.20 18.78 -15.75
C ILE A 106 1.09 19.98 -16.11
N GLU A 107 1.90 20.45 -15.16
CA GLU A 107 2.71 21.67 -15.32
C GLU A 107 3.96 21.46 -16.20
N ASP A 108 4.58 20.26 -16.17
CA ASP A 108 5.79 19.97 -16.93
C ASP A 108 5.78 18.55 -17.54
N GLU A 109 5.79 18.49 -18.87
CA GLU A 109 5.85 17.25 -19.64
C GLU A 109 7.12 16.42 -19.36
N LYS A 110 8.25 17.06 -19.01
CA LYS A 110 9.46 16.33 -18.61
C LYS A 110 9.29 15.65 -17.26
N LEU A 111 8.62 16.33 -16.31
CA LEU A 111 8.28 15.72 -15.02
C LEU A 111 7.28 14.59 -15.22
N PHE A 112 6.31 14.75 -16.13
CA PHE A 112 5.43 13.65 -16.53
C PHE A 112 6.22 12.41 -16.94
N GLY A 113 7.15 12.54 -17.90
CA GLY A 113 7.96 11.42 -18.37
C GLY A 113 8.79 10.75 -17.27
N LYS A 114 9.28 11.51 -16.29
CA LYS A 114 10.01 10.96 -15.14
C LYS A 114 9.08 10.23 -14.18
N ILE A 115 7.93 10.83 -13.86
CA ILE A 115 6.96 10.26 -12.91
C ILE A 115 6.32 8.99 -13.48
N SER A 116 5.99 8.98 -14.79
CA SER A 116 5.31 7.87 -15.47
C SER A 116 6.15 6.58 -15.56
N SER A 117 7.46 6.68 -15.37
CA SER A 117 8.33 5.51 -15.25
C SER A 117 8.16 4.73 -13.94
N TYR A 118 7.51 5.33 -12.93
CA TYR A 118 7.39 4.76 -11.57
C TYR A 118 5.95 4.64 -11.06
N ILE A 119 5.11 5.60 -11.43
CA ILE A 119 3.70 5.68 -11.04
C ILE A 119 2.86 5.37 -12.27
N HIS A 120 1.76 4.65 -12.09
CA HIS A 120 0.75 4.38 -13.12
C HIS A 120 -0.63 4.82 -12.62
N PRO A 121 -1.64 4.97 -13.51
CA PRO A 121 -2.99 5.35 -13.09
C PRO A 121 -3.57 4.49 -11.97
N ASP A 122 -3.30 3.18 -11.98
CA ASP A 122 -3.75 2.24 -10.94
C ASP A 122 -3.16 2.52 -9.54
N ASP A 123 -2.05 3.28 -9.46
CA ASP A 123 -1.45 3.67 -8.18
C ASP A 123 -2.19 4.82 -7.48
N PHE A 124 -3.10 5.49 -8.19
CA PHE A 124 -3.97 6.50 -7.61
C PHE A 124 -5.19 5.84 -6.96
N SER A 125 -5.68 6.44 -5.88
CA SER A 125 -6.91 5.99 -5.24
C SER A 125 -8.09 6.11 -6.23
N PRO A 126 -9.05 5.17 -6.21
CA PRO A 126 -10.22 5.25 -7.09
C PRO A 126 -10.94 6.59 -6.98
N GLY A 127 -11.45 7.11 -8.10
CA GLY A 127 -12.15 8.40 -8.16
C GLY A 127 -11.50 9.39 -9.12
N ILE A 128 -11.65 10.69 -8.82
CA ILE A 128 -11.28 11.78 -9.74
C ILE A 128 -9.78 11.78 -10.04
N TYR A 129 -8.92 11.55 -9.04
CA TYR A 129 -7.46 11.57 -9.26
C TYR A 129 -6.97 10.44 -10.18
N ARG A 130 -7.50 9.22 -10.02
CA ARG A 130 -7.24 8.14 -10.97
C ARG A 130 -7.74 8.50 -12.36
N LYS A 131 -8.94 9.08 -12.47
CA LYS A 131 -9.51 9.43 -13.78
C LYS A 131 -8.70 10.51 -14.50
N VAL A 132 -8.23 11.52 -13.77
CA VAL A 132 -7.33 12.54 -14.30
C VAL A 132 -6.00 11.90 -14.73
N ALA A 133 -5.45 10.98 -13.95
CA ALA A 133 -4.24 10.24 -14.34
C ALA A 133 -4.45 9.48 -15.65
N GLU A 134 -5.52 8.68 -15.78
CA GLU A 134 -5.82 7.96 -17.03
C GLU A 134 -5.84 8.89 -18.26
N LEU A 135 -6.53 10.02 -18.14
CA LEU A 135 -6.64 11.01 -19.24
C LEU A 135 -5.29 11.68 -19.55
N LEU A 136 -4.47 11.96 -18.54
CA LEU A 136 -3.11 12.50 -18.76
C LEU A 136 -2.24 11.51 -19.54
N TYR A 137 -2.29 10.23 -19.19
CA TYR A 137 -1.51 9.18 -19.87
C TYR A 137 -1.97 9.00 -21.30
N GLU A 138 -3.29 8.92 -21.53
CA GLU A 138 -3.86 8.83 -22.87
C GLU A 138 -3.45 10.03 -23.74
N GLN A 139 -3.51 11.25 -23.20
CA GLN A 139 -3.09 12.45 -23.94
C GLN A 139 -1.58 12.46 -24.23
N TYR A 140 -0.76 12.06 -23.27
CA TYR A 140 0.68 11.96 -23.44
C TYR A 140 1.06 10.96 -24.55
N ASP A 141 0.44 9.78 -24.55
CA ASP A 141 0.66 8.75 -25.57
C ASP A 141 0.22 9.22 -26.96
N ASN A 142 -0.79 10.11 -27.02
CA ASN A 142 -1.25 10.75 -28.26
C ASN A 142 -0.40 11.97 -28.69
N GLY A 143 0.72 12.24 -28.00
CA GLY A 143 1.71 13.22 -28.40
C GLY A 143 1.46 14.65 -27.91
N GLY A 144 0.63 14.84 -26.87
CA GLY A 144 0.53 16.14 -26.22
C GLY A 144 -0.42 16.20 -25.03
N LEU A 145 0.01 16.88 -23.97
CA LEU A 145 -0.79 17.13 -22.76
C LEU A 145 -1.67 18.38 -22.95
N ASN A 146 -2.99 18.21 -22.93
CA ASN A 146 -3.98 19.28 -22.99
C ASN A 146 -4.82 19.35 -21.70
N PRO A 147 -4.38 20.15 -20.70
CA PRO A 147 -5.08 20.39 -19.44
C PRO A 147 -6.58 20.73 -19.57
N ALA A 148 -6.93 21.59 -20.53
CA ALA A 148 -8.31 22.03 -20.72
C ALA A 148 -9.21 20.90 -21.25
N GLY A 149 -8.65 20.01 -22.08
CA GLY A 149 -9.37 18.83 -22.56
C GLY A 149 -9.73 17.86 -21.44
N ILE A 150 -8.88 17.76 -20.42
CA ILE A 150 -9.13 16.91 -19.24
C ILE A 150 -10.28 17.47 -18.41
N LEU A 151 -10.31 18.79 -18.19
CA LEU A 151 -11.40 19.44 -17.45
C LEU A 151 -12.76 19.25 -18.12
N ASN A 152 -12.82 19.34 -19.45
CA ASN A 152 -14.05 19.15 -20.21
C ASN A 152 -14.63 17.73 -20.09
N HIS A 153 -13.84 16.75 -19.61
CA HIS A 153 -14.34 15.40 -19.36
C HIS A 153 -15.22 15.32 -18.11
N PHE A 154 -15.08 16.27 -17.18
CA PHE A 154 -15.85 16.31 -15.94
C PHE A 154 -17.05 17.26 -16.10
N THR A 155 -18.23 16.69 -16.34
CA THR A 155 -19.47 17.47 -16.56
C THR A 155 -20.21 17.81 -15.26
N GLU A 156 -20.03 16.98 -14.23
CA GLU A 156 -20.61 17.21 -12.91
C GLU A 156 -19.88 18.36 -12.19
N GLU A 157 -20.63 19.29 -11.59
CA GLU A 157 -20.06 20.50 -10.98
C GLU A 157 -19.05 20.18 -9.86
N ALA A 158 -19.35 19.17 -9.04
CA ALA A 158 -18.48 18.73 -7.95
C ALA A 158 -17.15 18.18 -8.50
N ASP A 159 -17.22 17.27 -9.47
CA ASP A 159 -16.05 16.64 -10.06
C ASP A 159 -15.21 17.64 -10.86
N HIS A 160 -15.87 18.52 -11.62
CA HIS A 160 -15.21 19.60 -12.34
C HIS A 160 -14.47 20.54 -11.39
N ARG A 161 -15.07 20.91 -10.26
CA ARG A 161 -14.43 21.77 -9.26
C ARG A 161 -13.20 21.10 -8.64
N GLU A 162 -13.28 19.82 -8.33
CA GLU A 162 -12.17 19.08 -7.75
C GLU A 162 -11.02 18.89 -8.76
N ALA A 163 -11.33 18.51 -10.00
CA ALA A 163 -10.36 18.44 -11.10
C ALA A 163 -9.73 19.81 -11.37
N ALA A 164 -10.53 20.88 -11.45
CA ALA A 164 -10.05 22.26 -11.61
C ALA A 164 -9.10 22.70 -10.49
N SER A 165 -9.24 22.13 -9.29
CA SER A 165 -8.33 22.41 -8.19
C SER A 165 -6.90 21.91 -8.46
N LEU A 166 -6.70 20.89 -9.30
CA LEU A 166 -5.37 20.40 -9.68
C LEU A 166 -4.61 21.42 -10.53
N PHE A 167 -5.32 22.14 -11.41
CA PHE A 167 -4.76 23.12 -12.34
C PHE A 167 -4.55 24.50 -11.71
N ASN A 168 -5.36 24.84 -10.70
CA ASN A 168 -5.26 26.11 -9.99
C ASN A 168 -4.31 26.06 -8.78
N THR A 169 -3.84 24.87 -8.40
CA THR A 169 -2.90 24.73 -7.29
C THR A 169 -1.51 25.10 -7.77
N LYS A 170 -1.00 26.25 -7.33
CA LYS A 170 0.43 26.55 -7.49
C LYS A 170 1.21 25.69 -6.50
N ILE A 171 2.10 24.87 -7.02
CA ILE A 171 3.04 24.15 -6.18
C ILE A 171 3.94 25.17 -5.49
N ARG A 172 4.15 25.02 -4.19
CA ARG A 172 5.11 25.87 -3.47
C ARG A 172 6.45 25.70 -4.18
N GLN A 173 6.94 26.78 -4.79
CA GLN A 173 8.27 26.83 -5.37
C GLN A 173 9.27 26.54 -4.25
N LEU A 174 9.87 25.35 -4.30
CA LEU A 174 10.99 25.01 -3.43
C LEU A 174 12.19 25.82 -3.93
N LYS A 175 13.12 26.13 -3.02
CA LYS A 175 14.12 27.16 -3.31
C LYS A 175 15.24 26.64 -4.21
N THR A 176 15.41 25.32 -4.29
CA THR A 176 16.45 24.67 -5.08
C THR A 176 15.89 23.47 -5.85
N LYS A 177 16.50 23.17 -7.00
CA LYS A 177 16.19 21.95 -7.79
C LYS A 177 16.33 20.67 -6.97
N GLU A 178 17.32 20.61 -6.08
CA GLU A 178 17.57 19.46 -5.20
C GLU A 178 16.42 19.23 -4.21
N GLU A 179 15.84 20.31 -3.66
CA GLU A 179 14.64 20.20 -2.81
C GLU A 179 13.44 19.69 -3.61
N GLU A 180 13.26 20.15 -4.85
CA GLU A 180 12.21 19.67 -5.76
C GLU A 180 12.38 18.19 -6.11
N GLU A 181 13.59 17.76 -6.44
CA GLU A 181 13.94 16.37 -6.70
C GLU A 181 13.64 15.46 -5.50
N GLN A 182 14.04 15.89 -4.30
CA GLN A 182 13.84 15.13 -3.09
C GLN A 182 12.36 15.05 -2.70
N ALA A 183 11.63 16.17 -2.83
CA ALA A 183 10.19 16.20 -2.60
C ALA A 183 9.44 15.31 -3.61
N LEU A 184 9.81 15.37 -4.88
CA LEU A 184 9.25 14.53 -5.93
C LEU A 184 9.47 13.05 -5.61
N LYS A 185 10.71 12.67 -5.28
CA LYS A 185 11.06 11.30 -4.90
C LYS A 185 10.25 10.84 -3.68
N GLU A 186 10.14 11.65 -2.63
CA GLU A 186 9.38 11.30 -1.43
C GLU A 186 7.90 11.07 -1.75
N ILE A 187 7.30 11.94 -2.56
CA ILE A 187 5.89 11.84 -2.94
C ILE A 187 5.64 10.61 -3.81
N ILE A 188 6.50 10.32 -4.80
CA ILE A 188 6.44 9.08 -5.60
C ILE A 188 6.49 7.85 -4.70
N LEU A 189 7.46 7.79 -3.78
CA LEU A 189 7.59 6.67 -2.84
C LEU A 189 6.33 6.51 -1.98
N ARG A 190 5.77 7.61 -1.49
CA ARG A 190 4.57 7.60 -0.65
C ARG A 190 3.36 7.06 -1.42
N VAL A 191 3.13 7.56 -2.65
CA VAL A 191 2.00 7.12 -3.49
C VAL A 191 2.15 5.65 -3.89
N LYS A 192 3.35 5.25 -4.34
CA LYS A 192 3.60 3.86 -4.74
C LYS A 192 3.49 2.89 -3.57
N SER A 193 4.03 3.25 -2.41
CA SER A 193 3.90 2.44 -1.19
C SER A 193 2.44 2.26 -0.79
N HIS A 194 1.65 3.33 -0.83
CA HIS A 194 0.23 3.27 -0.49
C HIS A 194 -0.54 2.36 -1.46
N SER A 195 -0.31 2.51 -2.76
CA SER A 195 -0.90 1.64 -3.79
C SER A 195 -0.61 0.16 -3.57
N ILE A 196 0.66 -0.19 -3.29
CA ILE A 196 1.06 -1.57 -3.02
C ILE A 196 0.41 -2.08 -1.73
N ASP A 197 0.36 -1.26 -0.68
CA ASP A 197 -0.25 -1.62 0.59
C ASP A 197 -1.77 -1.89 0.43
N GLU A 198 -2.48 -1.04 -0.31
CA GLU A 198 -3.92 -1.22 -0.59
C GLU A 198 -4.16 -2.48 -1.42
N ARG A 199 -3.43 -2.67 -2.52
CA ARG A 199 -3.53 -3.89 -3.34
C ARG A 199 -3.18 -5.15 -2.55
N THR A 200 -2.22 -5.07 -1.62
CA THR A 200 -1.88 -6.19 -0.72
C THR A 200 -3.02 -6.52 0.25
N ARG A 201 -3.80 -5.52 0.69
CA ARG A 201 -4.96 -5.72 1.57
C ARG A 201 -6.13 -6.33 0.84
N GLU A 202 -6.35 -5.91 -0.40
CA GLU A 202 -7.47 -6.35 -1.24
C GLU A 202 -7.20 -7.69 -1.96
N LEU A 203 -5.93 -8.11 -2.07
CA LEU A 203 -5.56 -9.35 -2.75
C LEU A 203 -6.20 -10.59 -2.10
N ASP A 204 -6.81 -11.43 -2.92
CA ASP A 204 -7.28 -12.75 -2.51
C ASP A 204 -6.07 -13.61 -2.07
N PRO A 205 -6.09 -14.21 -0.86
CA PRO A 205 -5.05 -15.12 -0.41
C PRO A 205 -4.76 -16.31 -1.34
N ALA A 206 -5.68 -16.68 -2.23
CA ALA A 206 -5.50 -17.72 -3.23
C ALA A 206 -4.88 -17.21 -4.56
N ASP A 207 -4.77 -15.89 -4.75
CA ASP A 207 -4.18 -15.29 -5.95
C ASP A 207 -2.64 -15.21 -5.83
N MET A 208 -2.01 -16.36 -6.07
CA MET A 208 -0.55 -16.49 -6.05
C MET A 208 0.15 -15.65 -7.12
N ALA A 209 -0.51 -15.40 -8.25
CA ALA A 209 0.04 -14.57 -9.32
C ALA A 209 0.06 -13.09 -8.91
N GLY A 210 -1.03 -12.59 -8.33
CA GLY A 210 -1.09 -11.24 -7.77
C GLY A 210 -0.11 -11.05 -6.62
N LEU A 211 0.07 -12.04 -5.74
CA LEU A 211 1.05 -11.98 -4.66
C LEU A 211 2.48 -11.88 -5.19
N GLN A 212 2.84 -12.71 -6.17
CA GLN A 212 4.18 -12.68 -6.77
C GLN A 212 4.46 -11.33 -7.47
N SER A 213 3.45 -10.76 -8.14
CA SER A 213 3.54 -9.44 -8.76
C SER A 213 3.80 -8.35 -7.70
N LEU A 214 3.02 -8.33 -6.62
CA LEU A 214 3.17 -7.36 -5.54
C LEU A 214 4.53 -7.46 -4.83
N MET A 215 5.04 -8.68 -4.63
CA MET A 215 6.39 -8.87 -4.09
C MET A 215 7.47 -8.30 -5.02
N GLY A 216 7.29 -8.43 -6.35
CA GLY A 216 8.15 -7.82 -7.35
C GLY A 216 8.10 -6.29 -7.30
N GLU A 217 6.91 -5.71 -7.24
CA GLU A 217 6.73 -4.26 -7.10
C GLU A 217 7.32 -3.71 -5.80
N LYS A 218 7.15 -4.43 -4.68
CA LYS A 218 7.74 -4.07 -3.39
C LYS A 218 9.28 -4.06 -3.43
N ARG A 219 9.90 -5.02 -4.15
CA ARG A 219 11.35 -5.01 -4.38
C ARG A 219 11.79 -3.83 -5.24
N LYS A 220 11.04 -3.49 -6.29
CA LYS A 220 11.32 -2.29 -7.10
C LYS A 220 11.20 -1.01 -6.26
N LEU A 221 10.20 -0.92 -5.38
CA LEU A 221 10.02 0.19 -4.45
C LEU A 221 11.23 0.33 -3.51
N GLU A 222 11.71 -0.76 -2.92
CA GLU A 222 12.92 -0.75 -2.09
C GLU A 222 14.17 -0.29 -2.87
N GLY A 223 14.29 -0.67 -4.15
CA GLY A 223 15.32 -0.12 -5.05
C GLY A 223 15.16 1.38 -5.28
N LEU A 224 13.93 1.88 -5.42
CA LEU A 224 13.66 3.31 -5.62
C LEU A 224 14.01 4.16 -4.39
N ARG A 225 13.93 3.57 -3.18
CA ARG A 225 14.36 4.24 -1.94
C ARG A 225 15.85 4.60 -1.98
N THR A 226 16.68 3.75 -2.60
CA THR A 226 18.14 3.96 -2.69
C THR A 226 18.58 4.75 -3.92
N LEU A 227 17.74 4.89 -4.95
CA LEU A 227 18.04 5.65 -6.18
C LEU A 227 17.92 7.16 -6.01
N HIS A 228 18.85 7.94 -6.58
CA HIS A 228 18.71 9.40 -6.70
C HIS A 228 17.94 9.72 -7.99
N ILE A 229 16.88 10.55 -7.89
CA ILE A 229 16.12 11.02 -9.05
C ILE A 229 16.65 12.40 -9.41
N SER A 230 17.27 12.54 -10.58
CA SER A 230 17.79 13.82 -11.06
C SER A 230 16.79 14.51 -12.00
N ILE A 231 16.51 15.79 -11.75
CA ILE A 231 15.71 16.69 -12.59
C ILE A 231 16.68 17.56 -13.42
N ASP A 232 17.11 17.02 -14.58
CA ASP A 232 17.82 17.79 -15.62
C ASP A 232 17.06 19.05 -16.10
#